data_AF-A0A924TUE0-F1
#
_entry.id   AF-A0A924TUE0-F1
#
_cell.length_a   1.000
_cell.length_b   1.000
_cell.length_c   1.000
_cell.angle_alpha   90.00
_cell.angle_beta   90.00
_cell.angle_gamma   90.00
#
_symmetry.space_group_name_H-M   'P 1'
#
loop_
_entity.id
_entity.type
_entity.pdbx_description
1 polymer ?
#
loop_
_entity_poly.entity_id
_entity_poly.type
_entity_poly.pdbx_seq_one_letter_code
_entity_poly.pdbx_strand_id
1 'polypeptide(L)'
;AGATTNSYAGVNDIRKVYPVLDAMLRAGLLLLVHGVVTDPAGDLFDREAVVIGRVMTPLRRDMPALKVVFEHITTKEAAQYVATAGSHTAATITAHHLLYNRNALFMGGLRPHYYCLPVLKREMHRQPLVAAVSSGSDRFFLGTDSAPHAAALKEASVCGAGCFTALSALELYAEAFDAAGALEHFEGFASHHGPAFYGLAANTGTVTLAREPWVVPESVPFGDAQLKPLRGGETLAWRLVG
;
A
#
# COMPACT_ATOMS: atom_id res chain seq x y z
N ALA A 1 -5.37 -0.71 -17.78
CA ALA A 1 -4.28 0.23 -18.13
C ALA A 1 -4.66 1.66 -17.76
N GLY A 2 -3.69 2.52 -17.45
CA GLY A 2 -3.92 3.94 -17.13
C GLY A 2 -4.40 4.20 -15.69
N ALA A 3 -4.19 3.25 -14.78
CA ALA A 3 -4.65 3.28 -13.41
C ALA A 3 -3.81 4.19 -12.50
N THR A 4 -2.51 4.30 -12.77
CA THR A 4 -1.53 5.07 -11.99
C THR A 4 -0.33 5.49 -12.86
N THR A 5 0.70 6.08 -12.27
CA THR A 5 1.94 6.51 -12.93
C THR A 5 2.52 5.41 -13.83
N ASN A 6 2.90 5.75 -15.08
CA ASN A 6 3.50 4.85 -16.07
C ASN A 6 2.68 3.58 -16.42
N SER A 7 1.36 3.59 -16.23
CA SER A 7 0.52 2.40 -16.41
C SER A 7 -0.24 2.31 -17.74
N TYR A 8 0.02 3.19 -18.71
CA TYR A 8 -0.68 3.21 -20.01
C TYR A 8 -0.50 1.91 -20.82
N ALA A 9 0.62 1.22 -20.64
CA ALA A 9 0.89 -0.10 -21.25
C ALA A 9 0.32 -1.28 -20.43
N GLY A 10 -0.46 -1.02 -19.37
CA GLY A 10 -0.99 -2.04 -18.49
C GLY A 10 -2.04 -2.96 -19.13
N VAL A 11 -2.47 -3.98 -18.38
CA VAL A 11 -3.47 -4.95 -18.84
C VAL A 11 -4.89 -4.34 -18.74
N ASN A 12 -5.73 -4.60 -19.74
CA ASN A 12 -7.14 -4.18 -19.76
C ASN A 12 -8.12 -5.33 -19.53
N ASP A 13 -7.71 -6.56 -19.87
CA ASP A 13 -8.45 -7.79 -19.56
C ASP A 13 -7.43 -8.86 -19.13
N ILE A 14 -7.50 -9.27 -17.87
CA ILE A 14 -6.57 -10.24 -17.28
C ILE A 14 -6.59 -11.59 -18.01
N ARG A 15 -7.72 -11.96 -18.63
CA ARG A 15 -7.88 -13.24 -19.34
C ARG A 15 -6.97 -13.32 -20.56
N LYS A 16 -6.65 -12.18 -21.18
CA LYS A 16 -5.73 -12.12 -22.33
C LYS A 16 -4.30 -12.48 -21.95
N VAL A 17 -3.95 -12.40 -20.67
CA VAL A 17 -2.60 -12.74 -20.18
C VAL A 17 -2.58 -14.06 -19.41
N TYR A 18 -3.66 -14.85 -19.44
CA TYR A 18 -3.69 -16.17 -18.78
C TYR A 18 -2.53 -17.10 -19.20
N PRO A 19 -2.09 -17.15 -20.46
CA PRO A 19 -0.90 -17.94 -20.81
C PRO A 19 0.36 -17.51 -20.03
N VAL A 20 0.49 -16.22 -19.73
CA VAL A 20 1.59 -15.69 -18.92
C VAL A 20 1.39 -16.03 -17.45
N LEU A 21 0.17 -15.88 -16.91
CA LEU A 21 -0.13 -16.22 -15.51
C LEU A 21 0.06 -17.72 -15.22
N ASP A 22 -0.28 -18.57 -16.18
CA ASP A 22 -0.03 -20.00 -16.13
C ASP A 22 1.48 -20.33 -16.17
N ALA A 23 2.26 -19.60 -16.98
CA ALA A 23 3.73 -19.70 -16.95
C ALA A 23 4.31 -19.22 -15.61
N MET A 24 3.78 -18.13 -15.04
CA MET A 24 4.16 -17.64 -13.71
C MET A 24 3.89 -18.68 -12.64
N LEU A 25 2.70 -19.31 -12.66
CA LEU A 25 2.35 -20.39 -11.75
C LEU A 25 3.37 -21.55 -11.81
N ARG A 26 3.70 -22.03 -13.01
CA ARG A 26 4.71 -23.09 -13.20
C ARG A 26 6.10 -22.70 -12.70
N ALA A 27 6.46 -21.44 -12.85
CA ALA A 27 7.74 -20.90 -12.40
C ALA A 27 7.77 -20.54 -10.90
N GLY A 28 6.65 -20.69 -10.18
CA GLY A 28 6.54 -20.31 -8.77
C GLY A 28 6.54 -18.79 -8.53
N LEU A 29 6.22 -17.99 -9.55
CA LEU A 29 6.14 -16.53 -9.47
C LEU A 29 4.79 -16.07 -8.89
N LEU A 30 4.81 -14.90 -8.25
CA LEU A 30 3.63 -14.25 -7.68
C LEU A 30 3.05 -13.23 -8.66
N LEU A 31 1.73 -13.10 -8.67
CA LEU A 31 1.04 -11.99 -9.32
C LEU A 31 0.78 -10.88 -8.31
N LEU A 32 1.37 -9.70 -8.54
CA LEU A 32 1.13 -8.50 -7.74
C LEU A 32 0.11 -7.61 -8.48
N VAL A 33 -0.97 -7.24 -7.80
CA VAL A 33 -2.13 -6.59 -8.42
C VAL A 33 -2.34 -5.20 -7.85
N HIS A 34 -2.07 -4.17 -8.66
CA HIS A 34 -2.61 -2.84 -8.45
C HIS A 34 -4.11 -2.86 -8.82
N GLY A 35 -4.95 -3.18 -7.85
CA GLY A 35 -6.34 -3.55 -8.10
C GLY A 35 -7.31 -2.39 -8.22
N VAL A 36 -7.20 -1.59 -9.28
CA VAL A 36 -8.23 -0.60 -9.66
C VAL A 36 -8.64 -0.76 -11.12
N VAL A 37 -9.94 -0.64 -11.39
CA VAL A 37 -10.45 -0.49 -12.78
C VAL A 37 -10.27 0.95 -13.27
N THR A 38 -10.20 1.14 -14.58
CA THR A 38 -9.96 2.47 -15.19
C THR A 38 -11.09 2.96 -16.06
N ASP A 39 -12.28 2.39 -15.89
CA ASP A 39 -13.50 2.83 -16.58
C ASP A 39 -13.74 4.33 -16.31
N PRO A 40 -13.77 5.19 -17.35
CA PRO A 40 -14.02 6.62 -17.18
C PRO A 40 -15.37 6.95 -16.55
N ALA A 41 -16.37 6.08 -16.70
CA ALA A 41 -17.70 6.28 -16.11
C ALA A 41 -17.76 5.90 -14.62
N GLY A 42 -16.78 5.13 -14.13
CA GLY A 42 -16.72 4.68 -12.74
C GLY A 42 -16.08 5.72 -11.81
N ASP A 43 -16.70 5.94 -10.65
CA ASP A 43 -16.19 6.84 -9.61
C ASP A 43 -14.82 6.38 -9.10
N LEU A 44 -13.88 7.33 -8.95
CA LEU A 44 -12.51 7.08 -8.50
C LEU A 44 -12.45 6.28 -7.19
N PHE A 45 -13.37 6.54 -6.26
CA PHE A 45 -13.41 5.92 -4.94
C PHE A 45 -13.92 4.48 -4.97
N ASP A 46 -14.67 4.09 -6.00
CA ASP A 46 -15.29 2.75 -6.12
C ASP A 46 -14.43 1.75 -6.91
N ARG A 47 -13.42 2.25 -7.64
CA ARG A 47 -12.61 1.45 -8.59
C ARG A 47 -11.95 0.21 -7.99
N GLU A 48 -11.56 0.26 -6.71
CA GLU A 48 -10.93 -0.88 -6.03
C GLU A 48 -11.94 -1.99 -5.71
N ALA A 49 -13.10 -1.62 -5.16
CA ALA A 49 -14.13 -2.60 -4.80
C ALA A 49 -14.64 -3.38 -6.02
N VAL A 50 -14.74 -2.71 -7.18
CA VAL A 50 -15.15 -3.34 -8.45
C VAL A 50 -14.15 -4.41 -8.91
N VAL A 51 -12.85 -4.26 -8.63
CA VAL A 51 -11.82 -5.24 -9.01
C VAL A 51 -12.04 -6.60 -8.35
N ILE A 52 -12.59 -6.63 -7.14
CA ILE A 52 -12.85 -7.88 -6.41
C ILE A 52 -13.77 -8.79 -7.24
N GLY A 53 -14.95 -8.30 -7.62
CA GLY A 53 -15.91 -9.07 -8.40
C GLY A 53 -15.49 -9.28 -9.85
N ARG A 54 -14.89 -8.27 -10.49
CA ARG A 54 -14.59 -8.29 -11.93
C ARG A 54 -13.32 -9.06 -12.28
N VAL A 55 -12.35 -9.11 -11.37
CA VAL A 55 -10.99 -9.64 -11.65
C VAL A 55 -10.60 -10.68 -10.62
N MET A 56 -10.59 -10.34 -9.33
CA MET A 56 -10.02 -11.20 -8.30
C MET A 56 -10.80 -12.51 -8.13
N THR A 57 -12.12 -12.44 -7.97
CA THR A 57 -12.96 -13.64 -7.81
C THR A 57 -12.89 -14.58 -9.02
N PRO A 58 -13.04 -14.13 -10.28
CA PRO A 58 -12.82 -14.98 -11.45
C PRO A 58 -11.41 -15.56 -11.54
N LEU A 59 -10.37 -14.75 -11.32
CA LEU A 59 -8.99 -15.22 -11.31
C LEU A 59 -8.79 -16.33 -10.27
N ARG A 60 -9.39 -16.20 -9.08
CA ARG A 60 -9.24 -17.23 -8.04
C ARG A 60 -9.94 -18.52 -8.36
N ARG A 61 -11.10 -18.47 -9.02
CA ARG A 61 -11.78 -19.65 -9.52
C ARG A 61 -10.96 -20.36 -10.60
N ASP A 62 -10.39 -19.59 -11.53
CA ASP A 62 -9.76 -20.13 -12.74
C ASP A 62 -8.32 -20.61 -12.48
N MET A 63 -7.60 -20.00 -11.54
CA MET A 63 -6.20 -20.31 -11.22
C MET A 63 -5.95 -20.42 -9.71
N PRO A 64 -6.61 -21.32 -8.95
CA PRO A 64 -6.61 -21.31 -7.47
C PRO A 64 -5.25 -21.51 -6.80
N ALA A 65 -4.26 -22.05 -7.53
CA ALA A 65 -2.89 -22.26 -7.03
C ALA A 65 -1.94 -21.06 -7.22
N LEU A 66 -2.27 -20.10 -8.09
CA LEU A 66 -1.42 -18.92 -8.33
C LEU A 66 -1.37 -18.06 -7.06
N LYS A 67 -0.19 -17.75 -6.53
CA LYS A 67 -0.07 -16.80 -5.42
C LYS A 67 -0.33 -15.37 -5.91
N VAL A 68 -1.18 -14.64 -5.22
CA VAL A 68 -1.61 -13.28 -5.56
C VAL A 68 -1.43 -12.35 -4.37
N VAL A 69 -0.82 -11.19 -4.59
CA VAL A 69 -0.80 -10.09 -3.63
C VAL A 69 -1.70 -8.98 -4.17
N PHE A 70 -2.74 -8.63 -3.42
CA PHE A 70 -3.52 -7.43 -3.68
C PHE A 70 -2.75 -6.26 -3.07
N GLU A 71 -2.05 -5.51 -3.92
CA GLU A 71 -1.18 -4.43 -3.47
C GLU A 71 -1.99 -3.28 -2.87
N HIS A 72 -1.40 -2.62 -1.86
CA HIS A 72 -1.79 -1.35 -1.25
C HIS A 72 -3.32 -1.18 -1.14
N ILE A 73 -4.00 -2.14 -0.51
CA ILE A 73 -5.47 -2.11 -0.39
C ILE A 73 -5.93 -0.88 0.41
N THR A 74 -7.07 -0.30 0.00
CA THR A 74 -7.54 0.98 0.57
C THR A 74 -8.99 0.94 1.05
N THR A 75 -9.70 -0.17 0.79
CA THR A 75 -11.13 -0.32 1.04
C THR A 75 -11.43 -1.37 2.09
N LYS A 76 -12.54 -1.17 2.83
CA LYS A 76 -13.19 -2.18 3.67
C LYS A 76 -13.39 -3.50 2.92
N GLU A 77 -13.87 -3.39 1.69
CA GLU A 77 -14.20 -4.51 0.81
C GLU A 77 -12.95 -5.36 0.52
N ALA A 78 -11.83 -4.73 0.18
CA ALA A 78 -10.57 -5.43 -0.05
C ALA A 78 -10.02 -6.08 1.23
N ALA A 79 -10.08 -5.39 2.37
CA ALA A 79 -9.67 -5.95 3.66
C ALA A 79 -10.48 -7.22 4.01
N GLN A 80 -11.80 -7.16 3.86
CA GLN A 80 -12.70 -8.29 4.12
C GLN A 80 -12.49 -9.44 3.12
N TYR A 81 -12.27 -9.11 1.84
CA TYR A 81 -11.98 -10.10 0.81
C TYR A 81 -10.71 -10.89 1.13
N VAL A 82 -9.61 -10.20 1.47
CA VAL A 82 -8.34 -10.86 1.78
C VAL A 82 -8.41 -11.64 3.08
N ALA A 83 -9.08 -11.11 4.10
CA ALA A 83 -9.25 -11.80 5.39
C ALA A 83 -9.98 -13.15 5.28
N THR A 84 -10.85 -13.30 4.27
CA THR A 84 -11.63 -14.53 4.02
C THR A 84 -11.09 -15.37 2.85
N ALA A 85 -10.01 -14.94 2.21
CA ALA A 85 -9.43 -15.65 1.06
C ALA A 85 -8.62 -16.89 1.46
N GLY A 86 -8.37 -17.79 0.50
CA GLY A 86 -7.49 -18.96 0.66
C GLY A 86 -6.01 -18.58 0.81
N SER A 87 -5.14 -19.53 1.18
CA SER A 87 -3.70 -19.32 1.49
C SER A 87 -2.85 -18.72 0.35
N HIS A 88 -3.36 -18.71 -0.89
CA HIS A 88 -2.67 -18.13 -2.05
C HIS A 88 -3.04 -16.66 -2.32
N THR A 89 -3.72 -15.98 -1.40
CA THR A 89 -4.05 -14.56 -1.52
C THR A 89 -3.64 -13.82 -0.26
N ALA A 90 -2.86 -12.76 -0.45
CA ALA A 90 -2.43 -11.83 0.59
C ALA A 90 -2.59 -10.38 0.11
N ALA A 91 -2.30 -9.41 0.96
CA ALA A 91 -2.28 -8.00 0.60
C ALA A 91 -1.17 -7.23 1.31
N THR A 92 -0.70 -6.18 0.63
CA THR A 92 0.10 -5.14 1.28
C THR A 92 -0.77 -3.98 1.72
N ILE A 93 -0.39 -3.32 2.81
CA ILE A 93 -1.05 -2.11 3.30
C ILE A 93 0.00 -1.04 3.55
N THR A 94 -0.19 0.15 3.01
CA THR A 94 0.75 1.26 3.13
C THR A 94 0.59 1.99 4.47
N ALA A 95 1.66 2.61 4.96
CA ALA A 95 1.58 3.41 6.20
C ALA A 95 0.57 4.57 6.06
N HIS A 96 0.53 5.23 4.90
CA HIS A 96 -0.38 6.35 4.67
C HIS A 96 -1.85 5.95 4.60
N HIS A 97 -2.17 4.73 4.16
CA HIS A 97 -3.55 4.20 4.21
C HIS A 97 -3.97 3.71 5.59
N LEU A 98 -3.02 3.40 6.49
CA LEU A 98 -3.32 3.14 7.91
C LEU A 98 -3.52 4.45 8.69
N LEU A 99 -2.67 5.44 8.46
CA LEU A 99 -2.67 6.70 9.21
C LEU A 99 -3.81 7.65 8.80
N TYR A 100 -4.18 7.65 7.52
CA TYR A 100 -5.04 8.71 6.97
C TYR A 100 -6.29 8.19 6.26
N ASN A 101 -7.34 9.00 6.33
CA ASN A 101 -8.48 8.93 5.45
C ASN A 101 -8.48 10.15 4.51
N ARG A 102 -9.41 10.19 3.55
CA ARG A 102 -9.46 11.20 2.49
C ARG A 102 -9.57 12.64 2.97
N ASN A 103 -9.97 12.89 4.22
CA ASN A 103 -9.97 14.24 4.77
C ASN A 103 -8.55 14.83 4.79
N ALA A 104 -7.51 14.00 4.92
CA ALA A 104 -6.12 14.43 4.88
C ALA A 104 -5.72 15.10 3.56
N LEU A 105 -6.41 14.81 2.46
CA LEU A 105 -6.20 15.50 1.18
C LEU A 105 -6.63 16.98 1.22
N PHE A 106 -7.48 17.37 2.19
CA PHE A 106 -8.15 18.66 2.22
C PHE A 106 -7.95 19.44 3.53
N MET A 107 -7.19 18.91 4.49
CA MET A 107 -6.94 19.57 5.77
C MET A 107 -6.14 20.87 5.57
N GLY A 108 -6.78 22.02 5.81
CA GLY A 108 -6.16 23.33 5.62
C GLY A 108 -5.98 23.73 4.15
N GLY A 109 -6.60 23.01 3.21
CA GLY A 109 -6.44 23.19 1.77
C GLY A 109 -6.09 21.88 1.07
N LEU A 110 -5.98 21.90 -0.27
CA LEU A 110 -5.58 20.73 -1.04
C LEU A 110 -4.11 20.38 -0.76
N ARG A 111 -3.86 19.18 -0.24
CA ARG A 111 -2.51 18.67 0.09
C ARG A 111 -2.07 17.63 -0.95
N PRO A 112 -1.41 18.03 -2.07
CA PRO A 112 -1.09 17.10 -3.16
C PRO A 112 -0.10 16.00 -2.76
N HIS A 113 0.76 16.23 -1.76
CA HIS A 113 1.69 15.22 -1.24
C HIS A 113 1.02 14.02 -0.55
N TYR A 114 -0.28 14.11 -0.26
CA TYR A 114 -1.11 13.03 0.28
C TYR A 114 -1.88 12.30 -0.84
N TYR A 115 -1.86 12.83 -2.07
CA TYR A 115 -2.52 12.21 -3.22
C TYR A 115 -1.69 11.05 -3.77
N CYS A 116 -2.27 9.85 -3.72
CA CYS A 116 -1.75 8.59 -4.24
C CYS A 116 -2.88 7.79 -4.91
N LEU A 117 -2.52 6.67 -5.54
CA LEU A 117 -3.48 5.74 -6.13
C LEU A 117 -3.18 4.32 -5.63
N PRO A 118 -4.18 3.57 -5.13
CA PRO A 118 -5.58 3.97 -4.99
C PRO A 118 -5.74 5.13 -3.98
N VAL A 119 -6.70 6.02 -4.22
CA VAL A 119 -6.84 7.27 -3.43
C VAL A 119 -7.22 6.97 -1.98
N LEU A 120 -6.77 7.80 -1.02
CA LEU A 120 -7.30 7.79 0.35
C LEU A 120 -8.84 7.72 0.34
N LYS A 121 -9.42 6.85 1.16
CA LYS A 121 -10.87 6.58 1.22
C LYS A 121 -11.51 7.19 2.48
N ARG A 122 -12.81 7.03 2.66
CA ARG A 122 -13.52 7.43 3.90
C ARG A 122 -13.00 6.65 5.11
N GLU A 123 -13.21 7.20 6.31
CA GLU A 123 -12.80 6.56 7.57
C GLU A 123 -13.32 5.13 7.74
N MET A 124 -14.55 4.86 7.28
CA MET A 124 -15.14 3.52 7.29
C MET A 124 -14.34 2.47 6.51
N HIS A 125 -13.45 2.89 5.61
CA HIS A 125 -12.53 2.00 4.90
C HIS A 125 -11.18 1.91 5.61
N ARG A 126 -10.68 3.01 6.20
CA ARG A 126 -9.43 3.02 6.97
C ARG A 126 -9.49 2.09 8.18
N GLN A 127 -10.60 2.13 8.93
CA GLN A 127 -10.77 1.32 10.14
C GLN A 127 -10.60 -0.20 9.89
N PRO A 128 -11.20 -0.80 8.85
CA PRO A 128 -10.92 -2.18 8.45
C PRO A 128 -9.47 -2.49 8.09
N LEU A 129 -8.72 -1.54 7.52
CA LEU A 129 -7.27 -1.73 7.25
C LEU A 129 -6.49 -1.80 8.55
N VAL A 130 -6.80 -0.91 9.50
CA VAL A 130 -6.22 -0.92 10.85
C VAL A 130 -6.57 -2.24 11.54
N ALA A 131 -7.84 -2.65 11.53
CA ALA A 131 -8.27 -3.92 12.12
C ALA A 131 -7.57 -5.13 11.47
N ALA A 132 -7.31 -5.09 10.16
CA ALA A 132 -6.59 -6.15 9.46
C ALA A 132 -5.16 -6.30 10.00
N VAL A 133 -4.40 -5.22 10.15
CA VAL A 133 -3.03 -5.29 10.66
C VAL A 133 -2.98 -5.57 12.17
N SER A 134 -3.93 -5.04 12.94
CA SER A 134 -4.05 -5.29 14.38
C SER A 134 -4.53 -6.70 14.72
N SER A 135 -4.97 -7.49 13.74
CA SER A 135 -5.38 -8.89 13.98
C SER A 135 -4.20 -9.86 14.11
N GLY A 136 -2.99 -9.45 13.72
CA GLY A 136 -1.83 -10.34 13.61
C GLY A 136 -1.90 -11.35 12.47
N SER A 137 -2.88 -11.23 11.56
CA SER A 137 -3.05 -12.13 10.41
C SER A 137 -1.83 -12.11 9.47
N ASP A 138 -1.36 -13.30 9.09
CA ASP A 138 -0.22 -13.53 8.20
C ASP A 138 -0.48 -13.16 6.73
N ARG A 139 -1.73 -12.79 6.41
CA ARG A 139 -2.17 -12.40 5.06
C ARG A 139 -1.90 -10.94 4.74
N PHE A 140 -1.56 -10.14 5.75
CA PHE A 140 -1.29 -8.72 5.59
C PHE A 140 0.16 -8.44 5.98
N PHE A 141 0.89 -7.77 5.09
CA PHE A 141 2.28 -7.43 5.31
C PHE A 141 2.68 -6.08 4.74
N LEU A 142 3.85 -5.60 5.16
CA LEU A 142 4.38 -4.30 4.81
C LEU A 142 4.62 -4.17 3.30
N GLY A 143 4.01 -3.15 2.71
CA GLY A 143 4.35 -2.63 1.38
C GLY A 143 4.16 -1.14 1.39
N THR A 144 5.25 -0.38 1.26
CA THR A 144 5.22 1.07 1.52
C THR A 144 4.46 1.86 0.45
N ASP A 145 4.49 1.34 -0.79
CA ASP A 145 4.18 2.09 -2.01
C ASP A 145 4.84 3.48 -2.00
N SER A 146 6.08 3.55 -1.53
CA SER A 146 6.83 4.81 -1.52
C SER A 146 7.12 5.21 -2.96
N ALA A 147 6.41 6.23 -3.43
CA ALA A 147 6.41 6.69 -4.81
C ALA A 147 6.85 8.17 -4.86
N PRO A 148 8.17 8.45 -4.82
CA PRO A 148 8.67 9.81 -4.85
C PRO A 148 8.44 10.47 -6.20
N HIS A 149 8.03 11.74 -6.15
CA HIS A 149 7.98 12.65 -7.29
C HIS A 149 8.62 13.96 -6.88
N ALA A 150 9.32 14.61 -7.81
CA ALA A 150 9.86 15.95 -7.58
C ALA A 150 8.74 16.89 -7.07
N ALA A 151 9.05 17.72 -6.06
CA ALA A 151 8.07 18.57 -5.40
C ALA A 151 7.29 19.45 -6.39
N ALA A 152 7.96 19.99 -7.39
CA ALA A 152 7.34 20.78 -8.46
C ALA A 152 6.29 19.98 -9.26
N LEU A 153 6.47 18.68 -9.47
CA LEU A 153 5.49 17.82 -10.16
C LEU A 153 4.31 17.46 -9.25
N LYS A 154 4.51 17.40 -7.94
CA LYS A 154 3.42 17.24 -6.97
C LYS A 154 2.61 18.53 -6.81
N GLU A 155 3.24 19.68 -6.92
CA GLU A 155 2.63 21.01 -6.70
C GLU A 155 2.09 21.65 -7.99
N ALA A 156 2.04 20.90 -9.10
CA ALA A 156 1.48 21.33 -10.38
C ALA A 156 -0.05 21.21 -10.45
N SER A 157 -0.66 21.80 -11.48
CA SER A 157 -2.10 21.72 -11.75
C SER A 157 -2.59 20.29 -12.04
N VAL A 158 -1.71 19.44 -12.57
CA VAL A 158 -1.91 18.00 -12.70
C VAL A 158 -0.74 17.33 -11.99
N CYS A 159 -1.02 16.75 -10.81
CA CYS A 159 0.02 16.19 -9.96
C CYS A 159 0.19 14.68 -10.15
N GLY A 160 1.43 14.20 -9.97
CA GLY A 160 1.72 12.77 -9.91
C GLY A 160 1.08 12.12 -8.67
N ALA A 161 0.50 10.94 -8.84
CA ALA A 161 0.03 10.13 -7.72
C ALA A 161 1.22 9.42 -7.05
N GLY A 162 1.35 9.58 -5.73
CA GLY A 162 2.39 8.94 -4.94
C GLY A 162 2.73 9.70 -3.67
N CYS A 163 3.00 8.95 -2.60
CA CYS A 163 3.49 9.47 -1.32
C CYS A 163 4.95 9.03 -1.14
N PHE A 164 5.85 9.95 -0.80
CA PHE A 164 7.23 9.59 -0.46
C PHE A 164 7.32 9.23 1.02
N THR A 165 7.32 7.93 1.34
CA THR A 165 7.33 7.43 2.74
C THR A 165 8.62 6.70 3.10
N ALA A 166 9.46 6.31 2.14
CA ALA A 166 10.65 5.49 2.40
C ALA A 166 11.63 6.11 3.40
N LEU A 167 11.67 7.45 3.54
CA LEU A 167 12.53 8.13 4.51
C LEU A 167 12.20 7.78 5.97
N SER A 168 10.93 7.51 6.28
CA SER A 168 10.41 7.33 7.64
C SER A 168 9.38 6.20 7.71
N ALA A 169 9.51 5.19 6.85
CA ALA A 169 8.48 4.18 6.66
C ALA A 169 8.20 3.38 7.94
N LEU A 170 9.24 2.91 8.63
CA LEU A 170 9.10 2.11 9.84
C LEU A 170 8.50 2.92 10.98
N GLU A 171 8.88 4.18 11.11
CA GLU A 171 8.35 5.12 12.10
C GLU A 171 6.86 5.39 11.88
N LEU A 172 6.45 5.61 10.62
CA LEU A 172 5.05 5.84 10.26
C LEU A 172 4.19 4.59 10.54
N TYR A 173 4.69 3.39 10.27
CA TYR A 173 3.99 2.17 10.66
C TYR A 173 3.95 1.99 12.18
N ALA A 174 5.06 2.25 12.88
CA ALA A 174 5.10 2.15 14.33
C ALA A 174 4.04 3.07 14.97
N GLU A 175 3.89 4.31 14.50
CA GLU A 175 2.80 5.20 14.94
C GLU A 175 1.41 4.62 14.66
N ALA A 176 1.19 4.02 13.49
CA ALA A 176 -0.10 3.43 13.15
C ALA A 176 -0.46 2.23 14.05
N PHE A 177 0.50 1.35 14.33
CA PHE A 177 0.31 0.19 15.21
C PHE A 177 0.19 0.60 16.69
N ASP A 178 0.98 1.58 17.14
CA ASP A 178 0.91 2.14 18.50
C ASP A 178 -0.44 2.82 18.75
N ALA A 179 -0.92 3.63 17.81
CA ALA A 179 -2.24 4.26 17.91
C ALA A 179 -3.39 3.24 17.92
N ALA A 180 -3.18 2.06 17.33
CA ALA A 180 -4.14 0.95 17.37
C ALA A 180 -3.98 0.05 18.60
N GLY A 181 -2.97 0.28 19.44
CA GLY A 181 -2.65 -0.57 20.60
C GLY A 181 -2.23 -1.98 20.20
N ALA A 182 -1.51 -2.13 19.07
CA ALA A 182 -1.21 -3.41 18.45
C ALA A 182 0.28 -3.60 18.11
N LEU A 183 1.20 -2.92 18.81
CA LEU A 183 2.65 -2.97 18.53
C LEU A 183 3.23 -4.38 18.51
N GLU A 184 2.66 -5.31 19.29
CA GLU A 184 3.02 -6.72 19.33
C GLU A 184 2.86 -7.44 17.98
N HIS A 185 2.01 -6.92 17.08
CA HIS A 185 1.80 -7.46 15.74
C HIS A 185 2.69 -6.83 14.68
N PHE A 186 3.41 -5.76 15.01
CA PHE A 186 4.17 -4.99 14.04
C PHE A 186 5.33 -5.78 13.42
N GLU A 187 6.06 -6.56 14.23
CA GLU A 187 7.17 -7.39 13.73
C GLU A 187 6.70 -8.43 12.71
N GLY A 188 5.59 -9.13 13.00
CA GLY A 188 4.99 -10.09 12.08
C GLY A 188 4.69 -9.45 10.72
N PHE A 189 3.99 -8.31 10.75
CA PHE A 189 3.62 -7.53 9.56
C PHE A 189 4.83 -7.01 8.78
N ALA A 190 5.87 -6.52 9.46
CA ALA A 190 7.03 -5.89 8.83
C ALA A 190 8.10 -6.88 8.35
N SER A 191 8.23 -8.03 9.01
CA SER A 191 9.44 -8.86 8.90
C SER A 191 9.19 -10.34 8.62
N HIS A 192 7.99 -10.88 8.89
CA HIS A 192 7.75 -12.33 8.81
C HIS A 192 6.72 -12.74 7.77
N HIS A 193 5.57 -12.06 7.73
CA HIS A 193 4.44 -12.43 6.88
C HIS A 193 4.79 -12.33 5.39
N GLY A 194 5.49 -11.26 4.99
CA GLY A 194 5.97 -11.06 3.62
C GLY A 194 6.92 -12.18 3.16
N PRO A 195 8.09 -12.38 3.82
CA PRO A 195 9.01 -13.46 3.46
C PRO A 195 8.35 -14.84 3.42
N ALA A 196 7.49 -15.17 4.40
CA ALA A 196 6.75 -16.43 4.42
C ALA A 196 5.84 -16.58 3.18
N PHE A 197 5.08 -15.55 2.81
CA PHE A 197 4.22 -15.59 1.63
C PHE A 197 5.02 -15.73 0.32
N TYR A 198 6.16 -15.03 0.22
CA TYR A 198 7.07 -15.08 -0.93
C TYR A 198 7.93 -16.35 -0.98
N GLY A 199 7.96 -17.16 0.07
CA GLY A 199 8.81 -18.37 0.15
C GLY A 199 10.30 -18.04 0.35
N LEU A 200 10.59 -16.94 1.03
CA LEU A 200 11.94 -16.47 1.35
C LEU A 200 12.21 -16.61 2.85
N ALA A 201 13.49 -16.74 3.21
CA ALA A 201 13.91 -16.72 4.60
C ALA A 201 13.70 -15.32 5.21
N ALA A 202 13.30 -15.27 6.47
CA ALA A 202 13.30 -14.03 7.24
C ALA A 202 14.73 -13.54 7.47
N ASN A 203 14.90 -12.22 7.57
CA ASN A 203 16.16 -11.63 7.97
C ASN A 203 16.53 -12.05 9.40
N THR A 204 17.83 -12.21 9.67
CA THR A 204 18.35 -12.57 11.01
C THR A 204 18.85 -11.35 11.80
N GLY A 205 18.98 -10.20 11.14
CA GLY A 205 19.33 -8.94 11.78
C GLY A 205 18.13 -8.28 12.42
N THR A 206 18.39 -7.26 13.23
CA THR A 206 17.37 -6.49 13.94
C THR A 206 17.52 -5.01 13.64
N VAL A 207 16.41 -4.28 13.75
CA VAL A 207 16.39 -2.83 13.84
C VAL A 207 15.72 -2.42 15.15
N THR A 208 16.03 -1.23 15.66
CA THR A 208 15.50 -0.68 16.90
C THR A 208 14.74 0.61 16.61
N LEU A 209 13.46 0.62 16.97
CA LEU A 209 12.64 1.82 16.98
C LEU A 209 12.51 2.32 18.43
N ALA A 210 12.94 3.55 18.68
CA ALA A 210 12.77 4.22 19.95
C ALA A 210 11.53 5.11 19.90
N ARG A 211 10.75 5.16 21.00
CA ARG A 211 9.67 6.13 21.20
C ARG A 211 10.25 7.51 21.53
N GLU A 212 11.00 8.05 20.57
CA GLU A 212 11.74 9.31 20.65
C GLU A 212 11.20 10.26 19.58
N PRO A 213 10.61 11.40 19.98
CA PRO A 213 10.10 12.37 19.02
C PRO A 213 11.20 12.97 18.14
N TRP A 214 10.97 13.05 16.83
CA TRP A 214 11.89 13.73 15.90
C TRP A 214 11.13 14.40 14.76
N VAL A 215 11.72 15.44 14.19
CA VAL A 215 11.12 16.22 13.09
C VAL A 215 11.60 15.67 11.75
N VAL A 216 10.66 15.27 10.90
CA VAL A 216 10.98 14.84 9.53
C VAL A 216 11.46 16.07 8.75
N PRO A 217 12.56 15.99 7.98
CA PRO A 217 12.98 17.06 7.10
C PRO A 217 11.82 17.50 6.19
N GLU A 218 11.61 18.81 6.06
CA GLU A 218 10.56 19.35 5.19
C GLU A 218 10.78 18.94 3.72
N SER A 219 12.04 18.89 3.30
CA SER A 219 12.46 18.40 1.99
C SER A 219 13.82 17.71 2.06
N VAL A 220 14.10 16.89 1.04
CA VAL A 220 15.39 16.24 0.83
C VAL A 220 15.84 16.38 -0.63
N PRO A 221 17.17 16.44 -0.91
CA PRO A 221 17.68 16.56 -2.28
C PRO A 221 17.30 15.37 -3.17
N PHE A 222 17.07 15.63 -4.46
CA PHE A 222 16.84 14.61 -5.48
C PHE A 222 17.36 15.08 -6.85
N GLY A 223 18.65 14.87 -7.09
CA GLY A 223 19.35 15.48 -8.23
C GLY A 223 19.25 17.00 -8.17
N ASP A 224 18.84 17.62 -9.27
CA ASP A 224 18.57 19.07 -9.35
C ASP A 224 17.18 19.47 -8.81
N ALA A 225 16.41 18.51 -8.29
CA ALA A 225 15.09 18.71 -7.72
C ALA A 225 15.06 18.44 -6.20
N GLN A 226 13.89 18.60 -5.59
CA GLN A 226 13.63 18.31 -4.18
C GLN A 226 12.49 17.29 -4.06
N LEU A 227 12.55 16.42 -3.05
CA LEU A 227 11.44 15.59 -2.62
C LEU A 227 10.88 16.12 -1.31
N LYS A 228 9.56 16.03 -1.13
CA LYS A 228 8.91 16.30 0.15
C LYS A 228 8.38 14.98 0.72
N PRO A 229 8.95 14.47 1.82
CA PRO A 229 8.44 13.25 2.45
C PRO A 229 7.04 13.49 3.00
N LEU A 230 6.25 12.43 3.08
CA LEU A 230 4.98 12.47 3.81
C LEU A 230 5.29 12.87 5.26
N ARG A 231 4.52 13.82 5.80
CA ARG A 231 4.79 14.46 7.10
C ARG A 231 6.09 15.28 7.17
N GLY A 232 6.67 15.71 6.04
CA GLY A 232 7.81 16.64 6.03
C GLY A 232 7.53 17.91 6.84
N GLY A 233 8.42 18.24 7.78
CA GLY A 233 8.28 19.35 8.72
C GLY A 233 7.45 19.04 9.97
N GLU A 234 6.82 17.86 10.06
CA GLU A 234 6.05 17.43 11.22
C GLU A 234 6.89 16.52 12.14
N THR A 235 6.46 16.38 13.41
CA THR A 235 7.09 15.50 14.39
C THR A 235 6.51 14.09 14.35
N LEU A 236 7.34 13.07 14.22
CA LEU A 236 6.98 11.66 14.47
C LEU A 236 7.29 11.28 15.91
N ALA A 237 6.52 10.38 16.50
CA ALA A 237 6.70 9.89 17.87
C ALA A 237 7.71 8.73 18.00
N TRP A 238 8.04 8.09 16.87
CA TRP A 238 8.97 6.98 16.78
C TRP A 238 10.14 7.34 15.87
N ARG A 239 11.33 6.80 16.18
CA ARG A 239 12.58 7.02 15.45
C ARG A 239 13.34 5.71 15.28
N LEU A 240 13.80 5.41 14.07
CA LEU A 240 14.77 4.34 13.83
C LEU A 240 16.14 4.79 14.34
N VAL A 241 16.72 4.01 15.27
CA VAL A 241 17.97 4.38 15.98
C VAL A 241 19.11 3.37 15.80
N GLY A 242 18.87 2.22 15.16
CA GLY A 242 19.87 1.19 14.91
C GLY A 242 19.29 -0.02 14.18
#